data_AF-A0A7V4GY02-F1
#
_entry.id   AF-A0A7V4GY02-F1
#
_cell.length_a   1.000
_cell.length_b   1.000
_cell.length_c   1.000
_cell.angle_alpha   90.00
_cell.angle_beta   90.00
_cell.angle_gamma   90.00
#
_symmetry.space_group_name_H-M   'P 1'
#
loop_
_entity.id
_entity.type
_entity.pdbx_description
1 polymer ?
#
loop_
_entity_poly.entity_id
_entity_poly.type
_entity_poly.pdbx_seq_one_letter_code
_entity_poly.pdbx_strand_id
1 'polypeptide(L)'
;MNREQRTVLVISAIGAFLTPFLLSSVNISLPAIARDLRMNTMVMSWIPSSFLLSAAVFLLPAGKLADIFGRKQIFLLGIIIFTLATLVAGMSVNAVMLILSRIGQGIGSTMVAATGTAMITSVFPAGKRGRALGLNVSGVYIGLSAGPFIGGFLTEHLGWRSIFWAGIPVGLLVIFLVLVYLKSEWKSDLPAVFDWTGSLFYAVSLVLIMTGLPKLREGWGIAAVAAGMFLGILFLFYEKTARSPLIETSLLFRNRTFAFSNLA
;
A
#
# COMPACT_ATOMS: atom_id res chain seq x y z
N MET A 1 -17.78 5.45 21.66
CA MET A 1 -16.82 6.14 20.75
C MET A 1 -17.27 7.58 20.63
N ASN A 2 -16.35 8.54 20.73
CA ASN A 2 -16.69 9.92 20.41
C ASN A 2 -16.89 10.08 18.88
N ARG A 3 -17.38 11.24 18.44
CA ARG A 3 -17.68 11.51 17.02
C ARG A 3 -16.44 11.34 16.14
N GLU A 4 -15.29 11.85 16.58
CA GLU A 4 -14.02 11.78 15.87
C GLU A 4 -13.50 10.35 15.68
N GLN A 5 -13.51 9.53 16.74
CA GLN A 5 -13.16 8.11 16.69
C GLN A 5 -14.01 7.34 15.67
N ARG A 6 -15.31 7.64 15.61
CA ARG A 6 -16.22 7.01 14.64
C ARG A 6 -15.89 7.44 13.23
N THR A 7 -15.65 8.72 12.99
CA THR A 7 -15.26 9.25 11.68
C THR A 7 -13.96 8.61 11.19
N VAL A 8 -12.90 8.64 12.01
CA VAL A 8 -11.60 8.03 11.66
C VAL A 8 -11.76 6.55 11.35
N LEU A 9 -12.46 5.80 12.21
CA LEU A 9 -12.62 4.37 12.01
C LEU A 9 -13.36 4.04 10.72
N VAL A 10 -14.46 4.74 10.43
CA VAL A 10 -15.25 4.52 9.20
C VAL A 10 -14.43 4.85 7.96
N ILE A 11 -13.78 6.01 7.94
CA ILE A 11 -12.94 6.43 6.79
C ILE A 11 -11.79 5.45 6.57
N SER A 12 -11.04 5.13 7.62
CA SER A 12 -9.93 4.18 7.53
C SER A 12 -10.41 2.79 7.14
N ALA A 13 -11.58 2.33 7.62
CA ALA A 13 -12.12 1.01 7.28
C ALA A 13 -12.58 0.92 5.82
N ILE A 14 -13.21 1.98 5.27
CA ILE A 14 -13.58 2.01 3.85
C ILE A 14 -12.31 2.02 2.98
N GLY A 15 -11.30 2.82 3.35
CA GLY A 15 -10.00 2.81 2.66
C GLY A 15 -9.31 1.45 2.72
N ALA A 16 -9.32 0.81 3.89
CA ALA A 16 -8.77 -0.52 4.12
C ALA A 16 -9.55 -1.63 3.37
N PHE A 17 -10.83 -1.41 3.05
CA PHE A 17 -11.61 -2.30 2.19
C PHE A 17 -11.31 -2.11 0.70
N LEU A 18 -11.23 -0.86 0.23
CA LEU A 18 -11.18 -0.54 -1.19
C LEU A 18 -9.93 -1.09 -1.89
N THR A 19 -8.75 -0.92 -1.29
CA THR A 19 -7.50 -1.30 -1.95
C THR A 19 -7.34 -2.82 -2.09
N PRO A 20 -7.64 -3.66 -1.07
CA PRO A 20 -7.57 -5.10 -1.20
C PRO A 20 -8.72 -5.67 -2.04
N PHE A 21 -9.89 -5.04 -2.00
CA PHE A 21 -11.01 -5.37 -2.90
C PHE A 21 -10.59 -5.28 -4.37
N LEU A 22 -10.02 -4.15 -4.79
CA LEU A 22 -9.56 -3.98 -6.17
C LEU A 22 -8.40 -4.89 -6.52
N LEU A 23 -7.43 -5.07 -5.62
CA LEU A 23 -6.32 -6.01 -5.82
C LEU A 23 -6.83 -7.42 -6.11
N SER A 24 -7.73 -7.94 -5.28
CA SER A 24 -8.27 -9.29 -5.40
C SER A 24 -9.17 -9.45 -6.63
N SER A 25 -10.00 -8.43 -6.93
CA SER A 25 -10.86 -8.39 -8.13
C SER A 25 -10.06 -8.39 -9.43
N VAL A 26 -8.94 -7.66 -9.48
CA VAL A 26 -8.07 -7.63 -10.67
C VAL A 26 -7.38 -8.97 -10.86
N ASN A 27 -6.97 -9.64 -9.77
CA ASN A 27 -6.29 -10.94 -9.84
C ASN A 27 -7.16 -12.03 -10.47
N ILE A 28 -8.45 -12.12 -10.12
CA ILE A 28 -9.37 -13.08 -10.75
C ILE A 28 -9.58 -12.79 -12.25
N SER A 29 -9.37 -11.54 -12.65
CA SER A 29 -9.65 -11.03 -14.00
C SER A 29 -8.42 -11.02 -14.91
N LEU A 30 -7.24 -11.42 -14.40
CA LEU A 30 -5.99 -11.43 -15.16
C LEU A 30 -6.09 -12.17 -16.50
N PRO A 31 -6.76 -13.34 -16.62
CA PRO A 31 -6.91 -14.00 -17.92
C PRO A 31 -7.73 -13.19 -18.93
N ALA A 32 -8.75 -12.44 -18.47
CA ALA A 32 -9.54 -11.57 -19.34
C ALA A 32 -8.72 -10.35 -19.79
N ILE A 33 -7.99 -9.73 -18.86
CA ILE A 33 -7.07 -8.60 -19.15
C ILE A 33 -6.00 -9.03 -20.17
N ALA A 34 -5.38 -10.20 -19.96
CA ALA A 34 -4.32 -10.70 -20.83
C ALA A 34 -4.82 -10.97 -22.25
N ARG A 35 -6.03 -11.52 -22.41
CA ARG A 35 -6.66 -11.73 -23.73
C ARG A 35 -6.97 -10.41 -24.43
N ASP A 36 -7.58 -9.46 -23.72
CA ASP A 36 -8.00 -8.17 -24.28
C ASP A 36 -6.79 -7.30 -24.70
N LEU A 37 -5.76 -7.24 -23.87
CA LEU A 37 -4.54 -6.47 -24.13
C LEU A 37 -3.45 -7.26 -24.86
N ARG A 38 -3.76 -8.48 -25.34
CA ARG A 38 -2.85 -9.39 -26.08
C ARG A 38 -1.49 -9.58 -25.37
N MET A 39 -1.53 -9.81 -24.07
CA MET A 39 -0.34 -9.91 -23.22
C MET A 39 0.24 -11.32 -23.29
N ASN A 40 1.57 -11.43 -23.26
CA ASN A 40 2.23 -12.70 -22.95
C ASN A 40 2.27 -12.92 -21.42
N THR A 41 2.62 -14.14 -21.01
CA THR A 41 2.68 -14.54 -19.60
C THR A 41 3.65 -13.68 -18.77
N MET A 42 4.76 -13.24 -19.38
CA MET A 42 5.77 -12.42 -18.72
C MET A 42 5.23 -11.02 -18.40
N VAL A 43 4.50 -10.38 -19.31
CA VAL A 43 3.92 -9.05 -19.08
C VAL A 43 2.68 -9.14 -18.18
N MET A 44 1.89 -10.22 -18.27
CA MET A 44 0.74 -10.46 -17.41
C MET A 44 1.14 -10.56 -15.92
N SER A 45 2.27 -11.20 -15.60
CA SER A 45 2.76 -11.33 -14.21
C SER A 45 3.15 -9.98 -13.59
N TRP A 46 3.45 -8.96 -14.41
CA TRP A 46 3.75 -7.61 -13.94
C TRP A 46 2.52 -6.84 -13.48
N ILE A 47 1.29 -7.25 -13.82
CA ILE A 47 0.07 -6.56 -13.36
C ILE A 47 -0.08 -6.59 -11.83
N PRO A 48 -0.05 -7.76 -11.16
CA PRO A 48 -0.04 -7.79 -9.70
C PRO A 48 1.33 -7.40 -9.12
N SER A 49 2.44 -7.80 -9.76
CA SER A 49 3.78 -7.59 -9.20
C SER A 49 4.16 -6.12 -9.12
N SER A 50 3.82 -5.30 -10.12
CA SER A 50 4.11 -3.86 -10.10
C SER A 50 3.36 -3.12 -9.00
N PHE A 51 2.11 -3.51 -8.72
CA PHE A 51 1.35 -2.98 -7.58
C PHE A 51 2.00 -3.36 -6.25
N LEU A 52 2.34 -4.64 -6.05
CA LEU A 52 2.94 -5.11 -4.79
C LEU A 52 4.34 -4.52 -4.58
N LEU A 53 5.15 -4.46 -5.63
CA LEU A 53 6.49 -3.89 -5.57
C LEU A 53 6.45 -2.40 -5.21
N SER A 54 5.60 -1.62 -5.88
CA SER A 54 5.44 -0.21 -5.55
C SER A 54 4.86 -0.01 -4.14
N ALA A 55 3.87 -0.80 -3.74
CA ALA A 55 3.33 -0.74 -2.38
C ALA A 55 4.42 -1.02 -1.32
N ALA A 56 5.29 -2.02 -1.55
CA ALA A 56 6.38 -2.35 -0.66
C ALA A 56 7.44 -1.23 -0.61
N VAL A 57 7.94 -0.78 -1.76
CA VAL A 57 8.97 0.26 -1.86
C VAL A 57 8.54 1.57 -1.21
N PHE A 58 7.26 1.94 -1.31
CA PHE A 58 6.76 3.21 -0.77
C PHE A 58 6.21 3.11 0.65
N LEU A 59 6.13 1.92 1.26
CA LEU A 59 5.52 1.73 2.58
C LEU A 59 6.21 2.56 3.67
N LEU A 60 7.54 2.40 3.81
CA LEU A 60 8.32 3.15 4.82
C LEU A 60 8.39 4.65 4.50
N PRO A 61 8.71 5.07 3.25
CA PRO A 61 8.61 6.48 2.86
C PRO A 61 7.27 7.13 3.18
N ALA A 62 6.15 6.47 2.86
CA ALA A 62 4.81 7.00 3.11
C ALA A 62 4.52 7.18 4.60
N GLY A 63 4.92 6.22 5.44
CA GLY A 63 4.84 6.35 6.90
C GLY A 63 5.64 7.54 7.42
N LYS A 64 6.87 7.70 6.94
CA LYS A 64 7.73 8.84 7.32
C LYS A 64 7.15 10.18 6.88
N LEU A 65 6.67 10.26 5.65
CA LEU A 65 6.00 11.46 5.13
C LEU A 65 4.76 11.81 5.96
N ALA A 66 4.02 10.81 6.44
CA ALA A 66 2.85 11.02 7.29
C ALA A 66 3.19 11.59 8.66
N ASP A 67 4.30 11.16 9.25
CA ASP A 67 4.76 11.74 10.52
C ASP A 67 5.29 13.17 10.33
N ILE A 68 5.87 13.51 9.16
CA ILE A 68 6.37 14.86 8.85
C ILE A 68 5.23 15.84 8.49
N PHE A 69 4.42 15.49 7.48
CA PHE A 69 3.42 16.39 6.91
C PHE A 69 2.05 16.29 7.59
N GLY A 70 1.75 15.14 8.18
CA GLY A 70 0.46 14.86 8.81
C GLY A 70 -0.22 13.64 8.21
N ARG A 71 -0.80 12.81 9.09
CA ARG A 71 -1.45 11.55 8.74
C ARG A 71 -2.68 11.76 7.87
N LYS A 72 -3.49 12.79 8.12
CA LYS A 72 -4.68 13.08 7.29
C LYS A 72 -4.26 13.55 5.90
N GLN A 73 -3.30 14.46 5.80
CA GLN A 73 -2.80 14.95 4.51
C GLN A 73 -2.27 13.82 3.63
N ILE A 74 -1.42 12.95 4.18
CA ILE A 74 -0.87 11.81 3.42
C ILE A 74 -1.94 10.76 3.11
N PHE A 75 -2.91 10.52 4.01
CA PHE A 75 -4.06 9.67 3.70
C PHE A 75 -4.86 10.20 2.51
N LEU A 76 -5.18 11.50 2.53
CA LEU A 76 -5.93 12.18 1.48
C LEU A 76 -5.19 12.13 0.13
N LEU A 77 -3.90 12.46 0.13
CA LEU A 77 -3.07 12.38 -1.06
C LEU A 77 -3.01 10.95 -1.61
N GLY A 78 -2.86 9.96 -0.71
CA GLY A 78 -2.84 8.55 -1.05
C GLY A 78 -4.13 8.10 -1.75
N ILE A 79 -5.29 8.44 -1.19
CA ILE A 79 -6.57 8.05 -1.79
C ILE A 79 -6.84 8.78 -3.11
N ILE A 80 -6.37 10.03 -3.27
CA ILE A 80 -6.45 10.76 -4.55
C ILE A 80 -5.59 10.07 -5.61
N ILE A 81 -4.32 9.77 -5.30
CA ILE A 81 -3.41 9.05 -6.21
C ILE A 81 -4.00 7.71 -6.58
N PHE A 82 -4.49 6.95 -5.60
CA PHE A 82 -5.12 5.65 -5.83
C PHE A 82 -6.34 5.75 -6.76
N THR A 83 -7.21 6.73 -6.54
CA THR A 83 -8.44 6.91 -7.32
C THR A 83 -8.13 7.36 -8.75
N LEU A 84 -7.19 8.29 -8.94
CA LEU A 84 -6.75 8.72 -10.27
C LEU A 84 -6.05 7.58 -11.02
N ALA A 85 -5.20 6.82 -10.35
CA ALA A 85 -4.57 5.64 -10.94
C ALA A 85 -5.59 4.54 -11.26
N THR A 86 -6.68 4.42 -10.50
CA THR A 86 -7.81 3.53 -10.79
C THR A 86 -8.57 3.99 -12.03
N LEU A 87 -8.80 5.30 -12.18
CA LEU A 87 -9.38 5.88 -13.39
C LEU A 87 -8.53 5.58 -14.63
N VAL A 88 -7.22 5.82 -14.58
CA VAL A 88 -6.30 5.53 -15.68
C VAL A 88 -6.27 4.03 -16.00
N ALA A 89 -6.32 3.15 -14.99
CA ALA A 89 -6.40 1.71 -15.20
C ALA A 89 -7.67 1.28 -15.95
N GLY A 90 -8.83 1.85 -15.60
CA GLY A 90 -10.09 1.60 -16.28
C GLY A 90 -10.10 2.07 -17.75
N MET A 91 -9.28 3.07 -18.07
CA MET A 91 -9.10 3.61 -19.43
C MET A 91 -7.94 2.96 -20.19
N SER A 92 -7.28 1.94 -19.63
CA SER A 92 -6.05 1.43 -20.23
C SER A 92 -6.29 0.72 -21.56
N VAL A 93 -5.48 1.12 -22.55
CA VAL A 93 -5.53 0.62 -23.94
C VAL A 93 -4.41 -0.37 -24.25
N ASN A 94 -3.40 -0.47 -23.38
CA ASN A 94 -2.28 -1.38 -23.52
C ASN A 94 -1.70 -1.78 -22.16
N ALA A 95 -0.86 -2.80 -22.17
CA ALA A 95 -0.22 -3.36 -20.99
C ALA A 95 0.60 -2.34 -20.19
N VAL A 96 1.35 -1.47 -20.87
CA VAL A 96 2.25 -0.50 -20.23
C VAL A 96 1.43 0.51 -19.43
N MET A 97 0.37 1.06 -20.02
CA MET A 97 -0.53 1.98 -19.34
C MET A 97 -1.17 1.34 -18.11
N LEU A 98 -1.59 0.08 -18.21
CA LEU A 98 -2.12 -0.65 -17.06
C LEU A 98 -1.04 -0.85 -15.99
N ILE A 99 0.17 -1.32 -16.34
CA ILE A 99 1.28 -1.49 -15.37
C ILE A 99 1.63 -0.18 -14.65
N LEU A 100 1.74 0.93 -15.39
CA LEU A 100 2.02 2.24 -14.78
C LEU A 100 0.89 2.68 -13.83
N SER A 101 -0.37 2.44 -14.21
CA SER A 101 -1.50 2.70 -13.32
C SER A 101 -1.48 1.80 -12.07
N ARG A 102 -1.01 0.55 -12.19
CA ARG A 102 -0.84 -0.37 -11.05
C ARG A 102 0.25 0.10 -10.10
N ILE A 103 1.34 0.67 -10.61
CA ILE A 103 2.37 1.35 -9.78
C ILE A 103 1.74 2.51 -9.00
N GLY A 104 0.97 3.38 -9.68
CA GLY A 104 0.26 4.48 -9.02
C GLY A 104 -0.71 4.02 -7.93
N GLN A 105 -1.47 2.95 -8.20
CA GLN A 105 -2.34 2.33 -7.21
C GLN A 105 -1.56 1.75 -6.02
N GLY A 106 -0.40 1.12 -6.24
CA GLY A 106 0.43 0.61 -5.14
C GLY A 106 0.92 1.72 -4.21
N ILE A 107 1.40 2.83 -4.79
CA ILE A 107 1.82 4.02 -4.04
C ILE A 107 0.66 4.57 -3.20
N GLY A 108 -0.48 4.85 -3.84
CA GLY A 108 -1.65 5.39 -3.15
C GLY A 108 -2.21 4.43 -2.08
N SER A 109 -2.20 3.13 -2.36
CA SER A 109 -2.66 2.09 -1.43
C SER A 109 -1.82 2.05 -0.16
N THR A 110 -0.50 2.11 -0.28
CA THR A 110 0.40 2.05 0.88
C THR A 110 0.29 3.31 1.74
N MET A 111 0.10 4.48 1.12
CA MET A 111 -0.16 5.73 1.83
C MET A 111 -1.43 5.62 2.68
N VAL A 112 -2.52 5.12 2.09
CA VAL A 112 -3.80 4.89 2.79
C VAL A 112 -3.65 3.87 3.92
N ALA A 113 -2.96 2.76 3.69
CA ALA A 113 -2.80 1.70 4.70
C ALA A 113 -1.96 2.15 5.91
N ALA A 114 -0.80 2.77 5.65
CA ALA A 114 0.10 3.26 6.69
C ALA A 114 -0.58 4.34 7.55
N THR A 115 -1.18 5.34 6.90
CA THR A 115 -1.82 6.45 7.60
C THR A 115 -3.16 6.07 8.23
N GLY A 116 -3.95 5.19 7.63
CA GLY A 116 -5.21 4.72 8.18
C GLY A 116 -5.03 4.05 9.54
N THR A 117 -4.01 3.20 9.65
CA THR A 117 -3.59 2.56 10.91
C THR A 117 -3.11 3.59 11.93
N ALA A 118 -2.27 4.54 11.49
CA ALA A 118 -1.72 5.59 12.34
C ALA A 118 -2.80 6.56 12.87
N MET A 119 -3.80 6.94 12.06
CA MET A 119 -4.91 7.77 12.50
C MET A 119 -5.73 7.06 13.59
N ILE A 120 -6.01 5.77 13.44
CA ILE A 120 -6.71 4.98 14.45
C ILE A 120 -5.93 4.98 15.77
N THR A 121 -4.62 4.72 15.74
CA THR A 121 -3.81 4.69 16.97
C THR A 121 -3.65 6.06 17.63
N SER A 122 -3.85 7.16 16.88
CA SER A 122 -3.84 8.54 17.38
C SER A 122 -5.08 8.89 18.19
N VAL A 123 -6.26 8.43 17.75
CA VAL A 123 -7.55 8.81 18.38
C VAL A 123 -8.10 7.79 19.37
N PHE A 124 -7.61 6.55 19.32
CA PHE A 124 -8.02 5.50 20.26
C PHE A 124 -6.97 5.30 21.38
N PRO A 125 -7.38 5.31 22.65
CA PRO A 125 -6.49 5.04 23.79
C PRO A 125 -6.03 3.57 23.79
N ALA A 126 -4.89 3.28 24.42
CA ALA A 126 -4.21 1.98 24.37
C ALA A 126 -5.15 0.76 24.57
N GLY A 127 -6.01 0.77 25.58
CA GLY A 127 -6.95 -0.32 25.86
C GLY A 127 -8.09 -0.53 24.84
N LYS A 128 -8.29 0.42 23.90
CA LYS A 128 -9.33 0.34 22.84
C LYS A 128 -8.74 0.19 21.43
N ARG A 129 -7.41 0.31 21.27
CA ARG A 129 -6.73 0.21 19.98
C ARG A 129 -6.95 -1.13 19.30
N GLY A 130 -6.82 -2.24 20.04
CA GLY A 130 -6.97 -3.59 19.49
C GLY A 130 -8.31 -3.81 18.79
N ARG A 131 -9.42 -3.37 19.40
CA ARG A 131 -10.76 -3.46 18.78
C ARG A 131 -10.88 -2.59 17.53
N ALA A 132 -10.35 -1.37 17.55
CA ALA A 132 -10.43 -0.46 16.42
C ALA A 132 -9.57 -0.94 15.24
N LEU A 133 -8.35 -1.41 15.52
CA LEU A 133 -7.47 -2.03 14.53
C LEU A 133 -8.09 -3.33 13.97
N GLY A 134 -8.68 -4.17 14.83
CA GLY A 134 -9.39 -5.37 14.39
C GLY A 134 -10.54 -5.07 13.43
N LEU A 135 -11.33 -4.02 13.67
CA LEU A 135 -12.38 -3.57 12.74
C LEU A 135 -11.80 -3.05 11.42
N ASN A 136 -10.67 -2.35 11.46
CA ASN A 136 -10.00 -1.87 10.25
C ASN A 136 -9.46 -3.04 9.40
N VAL A 137 -8.81 -4.01 10.04
CA VAL A 137 -8.31 -5.24 9.40
C VAL A 137 -9.47 -6.11 8.91
N SER A 138 -10.61 -6.12 9.59
CA SER A 138 -11.81 -6.79 9.08
C SER A 138 -12.23 -6.21 7.73
N GLY A 139 -12.12 -4.89 7.54
CA GLY A 139 -12.34 -4.23 6.24
C GLY A 139 -11.44 -4.79 5.13
N VAL A 140 -10.15 -4.99 5.43
CA VAL A 140 -9.18 -5.63 4.50
C VAL A 140 -9.66 -7.00 4.06
N TYR A 141 -10.01 -7.88 5.00
CA TYR A 141 -10.41 -9.26 4.69
C TYR A 141 -11.78 -9.34 4.03
N ILE A 142 -12.71 -8.45 4.36
CA ILE A 142 -13.98 -8.31 3.63
C ILE A 142 -13.67 -7.93 2.18
N GLY A 143 -12.76 -6.97 1.94
CA GLY A 143 -12.33 -6.58 0.60
C GLY A 143 -11.71 -7.74 -0.17
N LEU A 144 -10.75 -8.44 0.43
CA LEU A 144 -10.08 -9.60 -0.18
C LEU A 144 -11.06 -10.74 -0.51
N SER A 145 -12.07 -10.96 0.34
CA SER A 145 -13.06 -12.04 0.16
C SER A 145 -14.15 -11.67 -0.84
N ALA A 146 -14.61 -10.41 -0.83
CA ALA A 146 -15.62 -9.92 -1.77
C ALA A 146 -15.05 -9.72 -3.18
N GLY A 147 -13.75 -9.44 -3.30
CA GLY A 147 -13.09 -9.13 -4.56
C GLY A 147 -13.25 -10.19 -5.65
N PRO A 148 -12.97 -11.49 -5.43
CA PRO A 148 -13.10 -12.51 -6.45
C PRO A 148 -14.54 -12.70 -6.91
N PHE A 149 -15.50 -12.64 -5.98
CA PHE A 149 -16.92 -12.81 -6.28
C PHE A 149 -17.46 -11.64 -7.11
N ILE A 150 -17.31 -10.42 -6.63
CA ILE A 150 -17.80 -9.22 -7.32
C ILE A 150 -16.99 -8.96 -8.59
N GLY A 151 -15.66 -9.08 -8.52
CA GLY A 151 -14.76 -8.89 -9.65
C GLY A 151 -14.95 -9.91 -10.77
N GLY A 152 -15.21 -11.17 -10.42
CA GLY A 152 -15.57 -12.22 -11.37
C GLY A 152 -16.89 -11.89 -12.09
N PHE A 153 -17.94 -11.59 -11.33
CA PHE A 153 -19.25 -11.19 -11.86
C PHE A 153 -19.16 -9.96 -12.79
N LEU A 154 -18.44 -8.92 -12.35
CA LEU A 154 -18.22 -7.70 -13.14
C LEU A 154 -17.46 -8.01 -14.44
N THR A 155 -16.43 -8.86 -14.37
CA THR A 155 -15.63 -9.23 -15.54
C THR A 155 -16.43 -10.05 -16.54
N GLU A 156 -17.26 -10.96 -16.07
CA GLU A 156 -18.09 -11.82 -16.92
C GLU A 156 -19.17 -11.04 -17.66
N HIS A 157 -19.87 -10.11 -16.98
CA HIS A 157 -21.03 -9.43 -17.55
C HIS A 157 -20.73 -8.05 -18.13
N LEU A 158 -19.78 -7.31 -17.58
CA LEU A 158 -19.48 -5.91 -17.94
C LEU A 158 -18.04 -5.69 -18.42
N GLY A 159 -17.24 -6.77 -18.49
CA GLY A 159 -15.82 -6.73 -18.85
C GLY A 159 -14.94 -6.23 -17.70
N TRP A 160 -13.65 -6.59 -17.75
CA TRP A 160 -12.69 -6.35 -16.65
C TRP A 160 -12.51 -4.87 -16.28
N ARG A 161 -12.72 -3.94 -17.23
CA ARG A 161 -12.60 -2.48 -16.97
C ARG A 161 -13.61 -2.01 -15.92
N SER A 162 -14.77 -2.66 -15.84
CA SER A 162 -15.83 -2.32 -14.88
C SER A 162 -15.39 -2.44 -13.41
N ILE A 163 -14.39 -3.29 -13.11
CA ILE A 163 -13.80 -3.39 -11.77
C ILE A 163 -13.20 -2.05 -11.34
N PHE A 164 -12.44 -1.41 -12.23
CA PHE A 164 -11.82 -0.13 -11.95
C PHE A 164 -12.88 0.97 -11.86
N TRP A 165 -13.86 0.96 -12.77
CA TRP A 165 -14.98 1.91 -12.74
C TRP A 165 -15.79 1.82 -11.44
N ALA A 166 -16.03 0.62 -10.91
CA ALA A 166 -16.71 0.40 -9.64
C ALA A 166 -15.92 0.92 -8.43
N GLY A 167 -14.59 0.91 -8.50
CA GLY A 167 -13.72 1.43 -7.44
C GLY A 167 -13.72 2.96 -7.31
N ILE A 168 -13.93 3.68 -8.41
CA ILE A 168 -13.83 5.15 -8.45
C ILE A 168 -14.87 5.84 -7.55
N PRO A 169 -16.18 5.51 -7.59
CA PRO A 169 -17.17 6.09 -6.68
C PRO A 169 -16.81 5.91 -5.20
N VAL A 170 -16.24 4.75 -4.85
CA VAL A 170 -15.82 4.47 -3.47
C VAL A 170 -14.62 5.33 -3.08
N GLY A 171 -13.63 5.48 -3.97
CA GLY A 171 -12.49 6.38 -3.77
C GLY A 171 -12.92 7.84 -3.59
N LEU A 172 -13.83 8.33 -4.46
CA LEU A 172 -14.41 9.66 -4.36
C LEU A 172 -15.20 9.86 -3.06
N LEU A 173 -15.95 8.85 -2.63
CA LEU A 173 -16.64 8.88 -1.34
C LEU A 173 -15.66 9.02 -0.18
N VAL A 174 -14.55 8.28 -0.17
CA VAL A 174 -13.51 8.41 0.87
C VAL A 174 -12.89 9.81 0.85
N ILE A 175 -12.55 10.34 -0.32
CA ILE A 175 -12.03 11.71 -0.48
C ILE A 175 -13.01 12.73 0.12
N PHE A 176 -14.29 12.64 -0.26
CA PHE A 176 -15.34 13.49 0.27
C PHE A 176 -15.45 13.40 1.80
N LEU A 177 -15.47 12.18 2.34
CA LEU A 177 -15.56 11.97 3.79
C LEU A 177 -14.38 12.57 4.55
N VAL A 178 -13.16 12.43 4.02
CA VAL A 178 -11.95 13.03 4.60
C VAL A 178 -12.02 14.55 4.60
N LEU A 179 -12.39 15.16 3.47
CA LEU A 179 -12.45 16.61 3.33
C LEU A 179 -13.50 17.25 4.24
N VAL A 180 -14.67 16.61 4.38
CA VAL A 180 -15.81 17.19 5.11
C VAL A 180 -15.78 16.87 6.61
N TYR A 181 -15.44 15.63 6.99
CA TYR A 181 -15.62 15.15 8.36
C TYR A 181 -14.34 15.04 9.17
N LEU A 182 -13.18 14.88 8.52
CA LEU A 182 -11.91 14.72 9.21
C LEU A 182 -11.26 16.10 9.41
N LYS A 183 -11.51 16.76 10.54
CA LYS A 183 -10.99 18.12 10.80
C LYS A 183 -9.60 18.14 11.43
N SER A 184 -9.28 17.12 12.20
CA SER A 184 -8.02 16.99 12.93
C SER A 184 -6.87 16.61 12.00
N GLU A 185 -5.67 17.07 12.36
CA GLU A 185 -4.42 16.65 11.76
C GLU A 185 -3.52 16.10 12.86
N TRP A 186 -2.83 14.99 12.57
CA TRP A 186 -1.92 14.34 13.51
C TRP A 186 -0.57 14.22 12.83
N LYS A 187 0.40 15.01 13.30
CA LYS A 187 1.78 15.00 12.86
C LYS A 187 2.70 14.79 14.06
N SER A 188 3.93 14.38 13.81
CA SER A 188 4.96 14.33 14.85
C SER A 188 5.35 15.75 15.27
N ASP A 189 5.54 15.97 16.58
CA ASP A 189 6.02 17.26 17.12
C ASP A 189 7.54 17.43 16.94
N LEU A 190 8.25 16.37 16.52
CA LEU A 190 9.69 16.40 16.33
C LEU A 190 10.05 16.90 14.92
N PRO A 191 11.04 17.80 14.78
CA PRO A 191 11.55 18.20 13.48
C PRO A 191 12.20 17.00 12.78
N ALA A 192 11.48 16.42 11.83
CA ALA A 192 11.92 15.29 11.04
C ALA A 192 12.18 15.71 9.59
N VAL A 193 13.35 15.32 9.07
CA VAL A 193 13.72 15.51 7.67
C VAL A 193 13.50 14.19 6.95
N PHE A 194 13.01 14.22 5.72
CA PHE A 194 12.84 13.01 4.93
C PHE A 194 14.20 12.42 4.53
N ASP A 195 14.40 11.13 4.81
CA ASP A 195 15.63 10.41 4.50
C ASP A 195 15.61 9.84 3.07
N TRP A 196 16.09 10.64 2.12
CA TRP A 196 16.19 10.24 0.71
C TRP A 196 17.19 9.11 0.47
N THR A 197 18.31 9.11 1.20
CA THR A 197 19.40 8.15 1.01
C THR A 197 18.99 6.77 1.54
N GLY A 198 18.43 6.72 2.75
CA GLY A 198 17.87 5.49 3.32
C GLY A 198 16.73 4.95 2.46
N SER A 199 15.85 5.84 1.98
CA SER A 199 14.76 5.45 1.07
C SER A 199 15.27 4.84 -0.23
N LEU A 200 16.37 5.35 -0.79
CA LEU A 200 16.96 4.81 -2.02
C LEU A 200 17.56 3.42 -1.79
N PHE A 201 18.34 3.23 -0.71
CA PHE A 201 18.88 1.90 -0.38
C PHE A 201 17.77 0.87 -0.16
N TYR A 202 16.72 1.26 0.59
CA TYR A 202 15.54 0.43 0.80
C TYR A 202 14.84 0.07 -0.51
N ALA A 203 14.58 1.07 -1.36
CA ALA A 203 13.89 0.88 -2.63
C ALA A 203 14.66 -0.07 -3.55
N VAL A 204 15.96 0.17 -3.74
CA VAL A 204 16.80 -0.64 -4.63
C VAL A 204 16.94 -2.07 -4.08
N SER A 205 17.10 -2.23 -2.76
CA SER A 205 17.11 -3.54 -2.12
C SER A 205 15.85 -4.34 -2.43
N LEU A 206 14.67 -3.76 -2.23
CA LEU A 206 13.39 -4.43 -2.50
C LEU A 206 13.18 -4.74 -3.97
N VAL A 207 13.51 -3.81 -4.88
CA VAL A 207 13.40 -4.04 -6.32
C VAL A 207 14.26 -5.24 -6.73
N LEU A 208 15.52 -5.30 -6.28
CA LEU A 208 16.41 -6.41 -6.60
C LEU A 208 15.92 -7.75 -6.04
N ILE A 209 15.46 -7.78 -4.80
CA ILE A 209 14.94 -8.99 -4.16
C ILE A 209 13.67 -9.47 -4.88
N MET A 210 12.68 -8.60 -5.04
CA MET A 210 11.37 -8.97 -5.61
C MET A 210 11.43 -9.34 -7.09
N THR A 211 12.36 -8.74 -7.86
CA THR A 211 12.55 -9.10 -9.28
C THR A 211 13.49 -10.28 -9.49
N GLY A 212 14.43 -10.51 -8.58
CA GLY A 212 15.37 -11.63 -8.62
C GLY A 212 14.77 -12.96 -8.14
N LEU A 213 13.89 -12.94 -7.13
CA LEU A 213 13.29 -14.16 -6.54
C LEU A 213 12.59 -15.06 -7.57
N PRO A 214 11.73 -14.55 -8.47
CA PRO A 214 11.09 -15.38 -9.48
C PRO A 214 12.07 -16.02 -10.47
N LYS A 215 13.31 -15.53 -10.52
CA LYS A 215 14.32 -15.87 -11.53
C LYS A 215 15.58 -16.49 -10.96
N LEU A 216 15.48 -17.11 -9.78
CA LEU A 216 16.61 -17.81 -9.14
C LEU A 216 17.26 -18.89 -10.02
N ARG A 217 16.51 -19.45 -10.98
CA ARG A 217 17.02 -20.44 -11.95
C ARG A 217 17.87 -19.82 -13.07
N GLU A 218 17.69 -18.54 -13.34
CA GLU A 218 18.50 -17.77 -14.29
C GLU A 218 19.60 -17.11 -13.46
N GLY A 219 20.88 -17.50 -13.57
CA GLY A 219 21.93 -17.14 -12.57
C GLY A 219 22.04 -15.67 -12.14
N TRP A 220 21.55 -14.73 -12.95
CA TRP A 220 21.43 -13.31 -12.58
C TRP A 220 20.41 -13.05 -11.45
N GLY A 221 19.37 -13.88 -11.29
CA GLY A 221 18.39 -13.76 -10.20
C GLY A 221 19.02 -14.00 -8.84
N ILE A 222 19.97 -14.95 -8.75
CA ILE A 222 20.78 -15.17 -7.54
C ILE A 222 21.62 -13.93 -7.24
N ALA A 223 22.30 -13.36 -8.25
CA ALA A 223 23.09 -12.16 -8.10
C ALA A 223 22.23 -10.95 -7.66
N ALA A 224 21.03 -10.79 -8.24
CA ALA A 224 20.08 -9.76 -7.87
C ALA A 224 19.63 -9.90 -6.41
N VAL A 225 19.23 -11.10 -5.99
CA VAL A 225 18.82 -11.34 -4.59
C VAL A 225 19.98 -11.10 -3.63
N ALA A 226 21.18 -11.58 -3.95
CA ALA A 226 22.37 -11.35 -3.12
C ALA A 226 22.72 -9.86 -2.98
N ALA A 227 22.71 -9.12 -4.09
CA ALA A 227 22.92 -7.68 -4.09
C ALA A 227 21.81 -6.94 -3.32
N GLY A 228 20.55 -7.35 -3.48
CA GLY A 228 19.43 -6.79 -2.76
C GLY A 228 19.51 -7.03 -1.25
N MET A 229 19.89 -8.23 -0.81
CA MET A 229 20.15 -8.53 0.61
C MET A 229 21.32 -7.71 1.15
N PHE A 230 22.40 -7.57 0.38
CA PHE A 230 23.55 -6.75 0.76
C PHE A 230 23.16 -5.28 0.96
N LEU A 231 22.41 -4.69 0.02
CA LEU A 231 21.89 -3.33 0.15
C LEU A 231 20.90 -3.19 1.31
N GLY A 232 20.10 -4.20 1.60
CA GLY A 232 19.21 -4.23 2.76
C GLY A 232 19.98 -4.21 4.07
N ILE A 233 21.07 -4.97 4.16
CA ILE A 233 21.98 -4.94 5.32
C ILE A 233 22.64 -3.57 5.46
N LEU A 234 23.12 -2.98 4.36
CA LEU A 234 23.66 -1.61 4.37
C LEU A 234 22.63 -0.58 4.82
N PHE A 235 21.38 -0.70 4.37
CA PHE A 235 20.28 0.13 4.83
C PHE A 235 20.10 0.05 6.35
N LEU A 236 20.12 -1.17 6.93
CA LEU A 236 20.02 -1.35 8.38
C LEU A 236 21.19 -0.73 9.16
N PHE A 237 22.40 -0.75 8.61
CA PHE A 237 23.55 -0.08 9.22
C PHE A 237 23.46 1.44 9.10
N TYR A 238 23.00 1.95 7.95
CA TYR A 238 22.78 3.37 7.72
C TYR A 238 21.70 3.95 8.65
N GLU A 239 20.61 3.22 8.85
CA GLU A 239 19.51 3.61 9.74
C GLU A 239 19.94 3.82 11.20
N LYS A 240 21.00 3.14 11.66
CA LYS A 240 21.52 3.32 13.04
C LYS A 240 22.16 4.69 13.26
N THR A 241 22.65 5.33 12.21
CA THR A 241 23.33 6.63 12.27
C THR A 241 22.54 7.76 11.61
N ALA A 242 21.43 7.43 10.94
CA ALA A 242 20.55 8.37 10.30
C ALA A 242 19.91 9.34 11.32
N ARG A 243 19.80 10.62 10.94
CA ARG A 243 19.20 11.66 11.80
C ARG A 243 17.68 11.50 11.94
N SER A 244 17.02 10.95 10.94
CA SER A 244 15.58 10.73 10.93
C SER A 244 15.26 9.37 10.30
N PRO A 245 15.53 8.27 11.02
CA PRO A 245 15.37 6.91 10.51
C PRO A 245 13.95 6.66 9.96
N LEU A 246 13.86 5.91 8.85
CA LEU A 246 12.63 5.31 8.33
C LEU A 246 12.10 4.21 9.25
N ILE A 247 13.00 3.50 9.95
CA ILE A 247 12.66 2.48 10.94
C ILE A 247 13.47 2.78 12.19
N GLU A 248 12.80 2.96 13.33
CA GLU A 248 13.50 3.01 14.61
C GLU A 248 14.09 1.62 14.97
N THR A 249 15.25 1.32 14.42
CA THR A 249 15.96 0.04 14.60
C THR A 249 16.28 -0.21 16.08
N SER A 250 16.49 0.84 16.86
CA SER A 250 16.67 0.78 18.31
C SER A 250 15.44 0.19 19.04
N LEU A 251 14.22 0.47 18.59
CA LEU A 251 12.98 -0.10 19.14
C LEU A 251 12.88 -1.60 18.85
N LEU A 252 13.25 -2.01 17.63
CA LEU A 252 13.28 -3.42 17.23
C LEU A 252 14.26 -4.23 18.09
N PHE A 253 15.49 -3.76 18.24
CA PHE A 253 16.52 -4.53 18.97
C PHE A 253 16.41 -4.44 20.50
N ARG A 254 15.78 -3.37 21.03
CA ARG A 254 15.62 -3.18 22.49
C ARG A 254 14.36 -3.84 23.04
N ASN A 255 13.28 -3.91 22.26
CA ASN A 255 12.05 -4.57 22.67
C ASN A 255 12.00 -6.00 22.10
N ARG A 256 12.57 -6.96 22.85
CA ARG A 256 12.63 -8.38 22.46
C ARG A 256 11.25 -8.96 22.12
N THR A 257 10.20 -8.60 22.86
CA THR A 257 8.84 -9.05 22.58
C THR A 257 8.36 -8.54 21.22
N PHE A 258 8.64 -7.28 20.89
CA PHE A 258 8.33 -6.71 19.58
C PHE A 258 9.16 -7.35 18.46
N ALA A 259 10.44 -7.63 18.70
CA ALA A 259 11.32 -8.32 17.74
C ALA A 259 10.80 -9.73 17.41
N PHE A 260 10.53 -10.54 18.44
CA PHE A 260 10.04 -11.91 18.26
C PHE A 260 8.63 -11.95 17.67
N SER A 261 7.78 -10.96 17.99
CA SER A 261 6.43 -10.87 17.39
C SER A 261 6.43 -10.50 15.91
N ASN A 262 7.50 -9.85 15.40
CA ASN A 262 7.65 -9.58 13.96
C ASN A 262 8.39 -10.70 13.21
N LEU A 263 9.07 -11.61 13.93
CA LEU A 263 9.76 -12.77 13.36
C LEU A 263 8.88 -14.03 13.26
N ALA A 264 7.86 -14.12 14.12
CA ALA A 264 6.88 -15.22 14.16
C ALA A 264 5.79 -15.03 13.09
#